data_AF-A0A4Q1INA8-F1
#
_entry.id   AF-A0A4Q1INA8-F1
#
_cell.length_a   1.000
_cell.length_b   1.000
_cell.length_c   1.000
_cell.angle_alpha   90.00
_cell.angle_beta   90.00
_cell.angle_gamma   90.00
#
_symmetry.space_group_name_H-M   'P 1'
#
loop_
_entity.id
_entity.type
_entity.pdbx_description
1 polymer ?
#
loop_
_entity_poly.entity_id
_entity_poly.type
_entity_poly.pdbx_seq_one_letter_code
_entity_poly.pdbx_strand_id
1 'polypeptide(L)'
;MARIYGTIESLKSLKFELENNGISRFNSVKEINDFLSNYNSEKLSIFNDTSEKLEKEYLETCTKLKQRIQNKAEIIDLETEKIDNQIFDLQTKIDFIKNNKDNNFILKFFSNFKLYSSKKRLSYLVNNKHKLIKSSIISISKKIKSDEYFIKEYQTDKHSLIDKRANSKIEKLEYTRKIIENSRNLISGAIGENLVVKEIKKLSDDYILINDFKLYFYPAIFYKKQNQKIRFVQIDHLLISKAGIFIIETKNWSKSSVNSLNLRSPIEQIERSNFALYKYISENITLNNHHWGEQKIPLRNLIVMINNKPKENFKHVSIKLLRELNDYIKYFEPILTDEQFNKITNKLIS
;
A
#
# COMPACT_ATOMS: atom_id res chain seq x y z
N MET A 1 -17.33 -28.69 9.13
CA MET A 1 -17.32 -27.28 8.66
C MET A 1 -17.43 -27.33 7.14
N ALA A 2 -18.26 -26.50 6.51
CA ALA A 2 -18.44 -26.53 5.06
C ALA A 2 -17.12 -26.39 4.32
N ARG A 3 -16.97 -27.16 3.23
CA ARG A 3 -15.78 -27.12 2.38
C ARG A 3 -15.90 -25.95 1.40
N ILE A 4 -14.88 -25.10 1.34
CA ILE A 4 -14.90 -23.87 0.54
C ILE A 4 -13.85 -23.97 -0.56
N TYR A 5 -14.27 -23.77 -1.82
CA TYR A 5 -13.44 -23.76 -3.01
C TYR A 5 -13.49 -22.39 -3.69
N GLY A 6 -12.35 -21.95 -4.22
CA GLY A 6 -12.21 -20.66 -4.88
C GLY A 6 -12.22 -19.46 -3.93
N THR A 7 -11.83 -18.31 -4.47
CA THR A 7 -11.90 -17.00 -3.79
C THR A 7 -12.97 -16.14 -4.44
N ILE A 8 -13.62 -15.30 -3.62
CA ILE A 8 -14.70 -14.40 -4.06
C ILE A 8 -14.19 -13.41 -5.12
N GLU A 9 -15.00 -13.11 -6.14
CA GLU A 9 -14.59 -12.28 -7.29
C GLU A 9 -14.26 -10.87 -6.87
N SER A 10 -15.12 -10.28 -6.05
CA SER A 10 -15.01 -8.88 -5.63
C SER A 10 -13.69 -8.61 -4.89
N LEU A 11 -13.15 -9.60 -4.16
CA LEU A 11 -11.84 -9.53 -3.53
C LEU A 11 -10.70 -9.58 -4.55
N LYS A 12 -10.80 -10.43 -5.58
CA LYS A 12 -9.82 -10.48 -6.68
C LYS A 12 -9.79 -9.15 -7.41
N SER A 13 -10.96 -8.63 -7.76
CA SER A 13 -11.13 -7.35 -8.47
C SER A 13 -10.65 -6.17 -7.64
N LEU A 14 -10.93 -6.16 -6.33
CA LEU A 14 -10.40 -5.14 -5.41
C LEU A 14 -8.87 -5.20 -5.30
N LYS A 15 -8.29 -6.40 -5.18
CA LYS A 15 -6.83 -6.57 -5.12
C LYS A 15 -6.16 -6.07 -6.40
N PHE A 16 -6.70 -6.44 -7.56
CA PHE A 16 -6.21 -5.99 -8.85
C PHE A 16 -6.30 -4.47 -9.01
N GLU A 17 -7.41 -3.85 -8.60
CA GLU A 17 -7.60 -2.40 -8.64
C GLU A 17 -6.55 -1.68 -7.77
N LEU A 18 -6.31 -2.18 -6.55
CA LEU A 18 -5.30 -1.60 -5.65
C LEU A 18 -3.88 -1.77 -6.19
N GLU A 19 -3.54 -2.94 -6.73
CA GLU A 19 -2.22 -3.23 -7.32
C GLU A 19 -1.94 -2.36 -8.57
N ASN A 20 -2.93 -2.17 -9.45
CA ASN A 20 -2.80 -1.28 -10.60
C ASN A 20 -2.56 0.19 -10.21
N ASN A 21 -3.01 0.59 -9.02
CA ASN A 21 -2.75 1.90 -8.44
C ASN A 21 -1.50 1.92 -7.53
N GLY A 22 -0.67 0.86 -7.54
CA GLY A 22 0.57 0.79 -6.76
C GLY A 22 0.36 0.61 -5.25
N ILE A 23 -0.80 0.15 -4.81
CA ILE A 23 -1.16 -0.06 -3.41
C ILE A 23 -1.17 -1.56 -3.11
N SER A 24 -0.12 -2.04 -2.42
CA SER A 24 0.03 -3.45 -2.04
C SER A 24 -0.09 -3.72 -0.53
N ARG A 25 -0.46 -2.69 0.26
CA ARG A 25 -0.44 -2.78 1.74
C ARG A 25 -1.61 -3.57 2.36
N PHE A 26 -2.61 -3.95 1.57
CA PHE A 26 -3.83 -4.60 2.06
C PHE A 26 -3.95 -6.04 1.56
N ASN A 27 -4.01 -6.99 2.48
CA ASN A 27 -4.25 -8.40 2.20
C ASN A 27 -5.71 -8.80 2.43
N SER A 28 -6.49 -7.96 3.09
CA SER A 28 -7.87 -8.25 3.42
C SER A 28 -8.75 -6.99 3.49
N VAL A 29 -10.06 -7.18 3.33
CA VAL A 29 -11.05 -6.11 3.50
C VAL A 29 -11.08 -5.58 4.93
N LYS A 30 -10.67 -6.41 5.91
CA LYS A 30 -10.55 -5.98 7.31
C LYS A 30 -9.48 -4.90 7.44
N GLU A 31 -8.30 -5.10 6.85
CA GLU A 31 -7.21 -4.12 6.89
C GLU A 31 -7.60 -2.79 6.23
N ILE A 32 -8.43 -2.84 5.18
CA ILE A 32 -8.97 -1.62 4.54
C ILE A 32 -9.89 -0.86 5.50
N ASN A 33 -10.80 -1.57 6.19
CA ASN A 33 -11.67 -0.94 7.19
C ASN A 33 -10.88 -0.40 8.39
N ASP A 34 -9.88 -1.16 8.85
CA ASP A 34 -9.00 -0.74 9.94
C ASP A 34 -8.21 0.52 9.54
N PHE A 35 -7.71 0.59 8.30
CA PHE A 35 -7.07 1.78 7.74
C PHE A 35 -8.02 2.98 7.69
N LEU A 36 -9.22 2.82 7.13
CA LEU A 36 -10.19 3.92 7.02
C LEU A 36 -10.59 4.46 8.40
N SER A 37 -10.76 3.57 9.38
CA SER A 37 -11.13 3.94 10.76
C SER A 37 -9.99 4.64 11.49
N ASN A 38 -8.74 4.22 11.24
CA ASN A 38 -7.55 4.75 11.89
C ASN A 38 -6.82 5.82 11.06
N TYR A 39 -7.38 6.25 9.93
CA TYR A 39 -6.70 7.12 8.97
C TYR A 39 -6.16 8.42 9.62
N ASN A 40 -6.97 9.08 10.46
CA ASN A 40 -6.54 10.29 11.17
C ASN A 40 -5.40 10.01 12.17
N SER A 41 -5.43 8.85 12.81
CA SER A 41 -4.38 8.40 13.74
C SER A 41 -3.09 8.08 12.99
N GLU A 42 -3.16 7.40 11.84
CA GLU A 42 -1.99 7.17 10.98
C GLU A 42 -1.39 8.50 10.50
N LYS A 43 -2.23 9.44 10.07
CA LYS A 43 -1.81 10.80 9.67
C LYS A 43 -1.09 11.53 10.81
N LEU A 44 -1.65 11.49 12.02
CA LEU A 44 -1.05 12.11 13.20
C LEU A 44 0.27 11.43 13.60
N SER A 45 0.35 10.09 13.49
CA SER A 45 1.59 9.34 13.74
C SER A 45 2.72 9.79 12.80
N ILE A 46 2.43 10.05 11.52
CA ILE A 46 3.43 10.56 10.57
C ILE A 46 3.99 11.91 11.01
N PHE A 47 3.12 12.81 11.49
CA PHE A 47 3.55 14.11 12.02
C PHE A 47 4.38 13.97 13.29
N ASN A 48 3.95 13.12 14.22
CA ASN A 48 4.67 12.87 15.47
C ASN A 48 6.06 12.26 15.21
N ASP A 49 6.15 11.20 14.40
CA ASP A 49 7.42 10.59 14.01
C ASP A 49 8.36 11.58 13.33
N THR A 50 7.81 12.48 12.51
CA THR A 50 8.57 13.52 11.82
C THR A 50 9.06 14.59 12.80
N SER A 51 8.21 14.98 13.76
CA SER A 51 8.55 15.92 14.84
C SER A 51 9.66 15.36 15.72
N GLU A 52 9.56 14.11 16.17
CA GLU A 52 10.57 13.45 17.00
C GLU A 52 11.92 13.35 16.28
N LYS A 53 11.92 12.97 15.00
CA LYS A 53 13.14 12.93 14.17
C LYS A 53 13.76 14.31 14.00
N LEU A 54 12.93 15.33 13.75
CA LEU A 54 13.39 16.71 13.60
C LEU A 54 13.97 17.26 14.90
N GLU A 55 13.37 16.92 16.05
CA GLU A 55 13.87 17.30 17.37
C GLU A 55 15.22 16.66 17.69
N LYS A 56 15.39 15.36 17.38
CA LYS A 56 16.68 14.69 17.49
C LYS A 56 17.73 15.35 16.59
N GLU A 57 17.40 15.64 15.33
CA GLU A 57 18.30 16.33 14.40
C GLU A 57 18.67 17.73 14.89
N TYR A 58 17.72 18.47 15.48
CA TYR A 58 17.97 19.78 16.08
C TYR A 58 18.98 19.71 17.22
N LEU A 59 18.82 18.77 18.15
CA LEU A 59 19.74 18.58 19.27
C LEU A 59 21.14 18.17 18.79
N GLU A 60 21.21 17.25 17.83
CA GLU A 60 22.48 16.85 17.19
C GLU A 60 23.13 18.01 16.44
N THR A 61 22.36 18.88 15.80
CA THR A 61 22.91 20.02 15.06
C THR A 61 23.40 21.10 16.02
N CYS A 62 22.71 21.34 17.13
CA CYS A 62 23.17 22.24 18.19
C CYS A 62 24.52 21.79 18.78
N THR A 63 24.68 20.50 19.04
CA THR A 63 25.93 19.94 19.58
C THR A 63 27.06 20.01 18.54
N LYS A 64 26.78 19.62 17.28
CA LYS A 64 27.75 19.74 16.17
C LYS A 64 28.17 21.18 15.91
N LEU A 65 27.25 22.14 16.01
CA LEU A 65 27.56 23.56 15.84
C LEU A 65 28.56 24.04 16.89
N LYS A 66 28.33 23.73 18.17
CA LYS A 66 29.26 24.07 19.26
C LYS A 66 30.65 23.51 19.00
N GLN A 67 30.75 22.23 18.62
CA GLN A 67 32.02 21.59 18.29
C GLN A 67 32.70 22.23 17.07
N ARG A 68 31.94 22.56 16.02
CA ARG A 68 32.49 23.22 14.82
C ARG A 68 33.01 24.63 15.11
N ILE A 69 32.36 25.38 15.99
CA ILE A 69 32.84 26.70 16.43
C ILE A 69 34.16 26.56 17.18
N GLN A 70 34.26 25.60 18.10
CA GLN A 70 35.51 25.31 18.81
C GLN A 70 36.63 24.89 17.85
N ASN A 71 36.38 23.89 16.99
CA ASN A 71 37.34 23.42 16.00
C ASN A 71 37.78 24.56 15.05
N LYS A 72 36.88 25.49 14.73
CA LYS A 72 37.22 26.67 13.92
C LYS A 72 38.21 27.57 14.64
N ALA A 73 38.05 27.80 15.95
CA ALA A 73 39.01 28.55 16.75
C ALA A 73 40.38 27.85 16.79
N GLU A 74 40.39 26.54 17.05
CA GLU A 74 41.63 25.74 17.07
C GLU A 74 42.37 25.77 15.72
N ILE A 75 41.65 25.69 14.58
CA ILE A 75 42.27 25.82 13.24
C ILE A 75 42.86 27.21 13.03
N ILE A 76 42.21 28.27 13.53
CA ILE A 76 42.72 29.63 13.44
C ILE A 76 44.02 29.74 14.23
N ASP A 77 44.06 29.22 15.45
CA ASP A 77 45.23 29.28 16.33
C ASP A 77 46.41 28.49 15.72
N LEU A 78 46.17 27.24 15.28
CA LEU A 78 47.18 26.40 14.66
C LEU A 78 47.75 26.98 13.35
N GLU A 79 46.90 27.51 12.46
CA GLU A 79 47.39 28.14 11.22
C GLU A 79 48.06 29.48 11.50
N THR A 80 47.65 30.21 12.54
CA THR A 80 48.33 31.44 12.99
C THR A 80 49.74 31.12 13.47
N GLU A 81 49.88 30.15 14.38
CA GLU A 81 51.17 29.71 14.92
C GLU A 81 52.10 29.18 13.81
N LYS A 82 51.56 28.37 12.89
CA LYS A 82 52.32 27.87 11.73
C LYS A 82 52.82 29.00 10.82
N ILE A 83 52.01 30.02 10.55
CA ILE A 83 52.45 31.17 9.75
C ILE A 83 53.49 31.99 10.53
N ASP A 84 53.31 32.17 11.84
CA ASP A 84 54.25 32.92 12.68
C ASP A 84 55.61 32.23 12.80
N ASN A 85 55.63 30.90 12.97
CA ASN A 85 56.85 30.10 12.94
C ASN A 85 57.55 30.21 11.57
N GLN A 86 56.80 30.18 10.46
CA GLN A 86 57.40 30.39 9.12
C GLN A 86 57.97 31.80 8.94
N ILE A 87 57.33 32.83 9.52
CA ILE A 87 57.81 34.20 9.52
C ILE A 87 59.12 34.30 10.31
N PHE A 88 59.15 33.74 11.52
CA PHE A 88 60.33 33.70 12.38
C PHE A 88 61.51 32.97 11.72
N ASP A 89 61.28 31.79 11.15
CA ASP A 89 62.30 31.03 10.41
C ASP A 89 62.84 31.79 9.19
N LEU A 90 61.99 32.56 8.51
CA LEU A 90 62.43 33.39 7.38
C LEU A 90 63.23 34.60 7.86
N GLN A 91 62.85 35.23 8.98
CA GLN A 91 63.59 36.33 9.59
C GLN A 91 64.99 35.88 10.02
N THR A 92 65.08 34.77 10.77
CA THR A 92 66.38 34.20 11.20
C THR A 92 67.27 33.83 10.01
N LYS A 93 66.72 33.23 8.94
CA LYS A 93 67.46 32.96 7.70
C LYS A 93 67.95 34.23 7.01
N ILE A 94 67.12 35.26 6.95
CA ILE A 94 67.49 36.56 6.35
C ILE A 94 68.63 37.19 7.13
N ASP A 95 68.56 37.19 8.46
CA ASP A 95 69.57 37.81 9.32
C ASP A 95 70.90 37.02 9.30
N PHE A 96 70.84 35.69 9.27
CA PHE A 96 72.02 34.86 9.04
C PHE A 96 72.72 35.18 7.70
N ILE A 97 71.95 35.28 6.61
CA ILE A 97 72.50 35.61 5.27
C ILE A 97 73.10 37.03 5.24
N LYS A 98 72.53 37.99 5.98
CA LYS A 98 73.10 39.35 6.09
C LYS A 98 74.39 39.39 6.90
N ASN A 99 74.49 38.59 7.95
CA ASN A 99 75.61 38.61 8.89
C ASN A 99 76.82 37.82 8.37
N ASN A 100 76.63 36.85 7.48
CA ASN A 100 77.74 36.16 6.81
C ASN A 100 78.32 36.99 5.66
N LYS A 101 79.56 37.47 5.85
CA LYS A 101 80.35 38.11 4.79
C LYS A 101 81.15 37.05 4.01
N ASP A 102 80.59 36.57 2.91
CA ASP A 102 81.32 35.71 1.98
C ASP A 102 82.25 36.53 1.08
N ASN A 103 83.53 36.14 1.03
CA ASN A 103 84.55 36.82 0.21
C ASN A 103 84.52 36.42 -1.28
N ASN A 104 83.74 35.40 -1.67
CA ASN A 104 83.65 34.90 -3.05
C ASN A 104 82.49 35.52 -3.85
N PHE A 105 82.79 36.08 -5.02
CA PHE A 105 81.82 36.76 -5.90
C PHE A 105 80.63 35.88 -6.31
N ILE A 106 80.86 34.60 -6.66
CA ILE A 106 79.80 33.67 -7.05
C ILE A 106 78.89 33.34 -5.84
N LEU A 107 79.47 33.10 -4.66
CA LEU A 107 78.72 32.87 -3.43
C LEU A 107 77.87 34.09 -3.05
N LYS A 108 78.40 35.30 -3.26
CA LYS A 108 77.69 36.58 -3.03
C LYS A 108 76.48 36.77 -3.94
N PHE A 109 76.56 36.30 -5.19
CA PHE A 109 75.42 36.37 -6.12
C PHE A 109 74.30 35.41 -5.69
N PHE A 110 74.63 34.16 -5.35
CA PHE A 110 73.66 33.19 -4.84
C PHE A 110 73.05 33.59 -3.50
N SER A 111 73.83 34.20 -2.60
CA SER A 111 73.33 34.69 -1.32
C SER A 111 72.38 35.88 -1.49
N ASN A 112 72.67 36.81 -2.41
CA ASN A 112 71.76 37.90 -2.76
C ASN A 112 70.43 37.40 -3.37
N PHE A 113 70.48 36.40 -4.25
CA PHE A 113 69.27 35.80 -4.81
C PHE A 113 68.43 35.09 -3.74
N LYS A 114 69.07 34.31 -2.85
CA LYS A 114 68.41 33.68 -1.70
C LYS A 114 67.80 34.71 -0.75
N LEU A 115 68.51 35.82 -0.50
CA LEU A 115 68.03 36.93 0.33
C LEU A 115 66.80 37.58 -0.30
N TYR A 116 66.82 37.85 -1.61
CA TYR A 116 65.68 38.42 -2.34
C TYR A 116 64.47 37.50 -2.29
N SER A 117 64.65 36.20 -2.60
CA SER A 117 63.58 35.20 -2.54
C SER A 117 62.98 35.08 -1.13
N SER A 118 63.83 35.05 -0.09
CA SER A 118 63.39 34.97 1.31
C SER A 118 62.63 36.22 1.76
N LYS A 119 63.10 37.42 1.39
CA LYS A 119 62.39 38.68 1.66
C LYS A 119 61.03 38.75 0.95
N LYS A 120 60.97 38.30 -0.30
CA LYS A 120 59.72 38.24 -1.07
C LYS A 120 58.71 37.29 -0.42
N ARG A 121 59.18 36.11 0.01
CA ARG A 121 58.34 35.12 0.73
C ARG A 121 57.88 35.64 2.09
N LEU A 122 58.76 36.29 2.85
CA LEU A 122 58.41 36.94 4.12
C LEU A 122 57.33 38.00 3.91
N SER A 123 57.52 38.90 2.95
CA SER A 123 56.53 39.93 2.60
C SER A 123 55.20 39.31 2.17
N TYR A 124 55.22 38.20 1.41
CA TYR A 124 54.00 37.49 1.05
C TYR A 124 53.24 36.97 2.29
N LEU A 125 53.93 36.28 3.21
CA LEU A 125 53.30 35.73 4.42
C LEU A 125 52.74 36.83 5.32
N VAL A 126 53.53 37.88 5.57
CA VAL A 126 53.11 39.02 6.41
C VAL A 126 51.89 39.72 5.79
N ASN A 127 51.92 40.02 4.49
CA ASN A 127 50.85 40.77 3.83
C ASN A 127 49.58 39.93 3.58
N ASN A 128 49.70 38.59 3.53
CA ASN A 128 48.57 37.70 3.22
C ASN A 128 48.12 36.81 4.39
N LYS A 129 48.68 36.95 5.60
CA LYS A 129 48.39 36.12 6.78
C LYS A 129 46.88 35.91 6.98
N HIS A 130 46.12 37.00 7.02
CA HIS A 130 44.67 36.95 7.19
C HIS A 130 43.96 36.16 6.07
N LYS A 131 44.39 36.30 4.81
CA LYS A 131 43.80 35.59 3.67
C LYS A 131 44.09 34.09 3.73
N LEU A 132 45.30 33.71 4.15
CA LEU A 132 45.71 32.31 4.33
C LEU A 132 44.88 31.65 5.43
N ILE A 133 44.76 32.29 6.60
CA ILE A 133 43.91 31.81 7.70
C ILE A 133 42.45 31.74 7.26
N LYS A 134 41.94 32.78 6.57
CA LYS A 134 40.56 32.77 6.07
C LYS A 134 40.31 31.60 5.11
N SER A 135 41.30 31.24 4.29
CA SER A 135 41.19 30.14 3.34
C SER A 135 41.10 28.76 4.00
N SER A 136 41.82 28.54 5.11
CA SER A 136 41.77 27.27 5.85
C SER A 136 40.42 27.06 6.54
N ILE A 137 39.69 28.12 6.88
CA ILE A 137 38.39 28.05 7.57
C ILE A 137 37.15 28.12 6.66
N ILE A 138 37.30 28.15 5.32
CA ILE A 138 36.15 28.33 4.41
C ILE A 138 35.15 27.17 4.55
N SER A 139 35.63 25.94 4.55
CA SER A 139 34.80 24.73 4.59
C SER A 139 34.01 24.63 5.90
N ILE A 140 34.67 24.89 7.04
CA ILE A 140 34.02 24.86 8.36
C ILE A 140 33.06 26.04 8.54
N SER A 141 33.39 27.23 8.01
CA SER A 141 32.50 28.39 8.09
C SER A 141 31.22 28.20 7.27
N LYS A 142 31.29 27.55 6.10
CA LYS A 142 30.09 27.18 5.32
C LYS A 142 29.19 26.21 6.09
N LYS A 143 29.79 25.21 6.75
CA LYS A 143 29.09 24.24 7.58
C LYS A 143 28.40 24.90 8.78
N ILE A 144 29.10 25.78 9.50
CA ILE A 144 28.54 26.57 10.60
C ILE A 144 27.33 27.37 10.14
N LYS A 145 27.45 28.12 9.03
CA LYS A 145 26.35 28.92 8.48
C LYS A 145 25.12 28.08 8.12
N SER A 146 25.34 26.87 7.60
CA SER A 146 24.26 25.93 7.29
C SER A 146 23.54 25.44 8.55
N ASP A 147 24.31 25.09 9.59
CA ASP A 147 23.74 24.64 10.87
C ASP A 147 22.96 25.78 11.56
N GLU A 148 23.51 27.00 11.55
CA GLU A 148 22.85 28.21 12.10
C GLU A 148 21.53 28.50 11.37
N TYR A 149 21.52 28.39 10.04
CA TYR A 149 20.31 28.57 9.25
C TYR A 149 19.24 27.55 9.63
N PHE A 150 19.60 26.27 9.71
CA PHE A 150 18.67 25.21 10.11
C PHE A 150 18.14 25.40 11.53
N ILE A 151 19.01 25.72 12.50
CA ILE A 151 18.62 25.98 13.89
C ILE A 151 17.64 27.15 13.96
N LYS A 152 17.93 28.23 13.23
CA LYS A 152 17.05 29.39 13.15
C LYS A 152 15.69 29.01 12.56
N GLU A 153 15.67 28.30 11.43
CA GLU A 153 14.43 27.84 10.78
C GLU A 153 13.60 26.97 11.74
N TYR A 154 14.24 26.04 12.45
CA TYR A 154 13.58 25.20 13.47
C TYR A 154 12.95 26.02 14.59
N GLN A 155 13.67 27.01 15.12
CA GLN A 155 13.17 27.85 16.22
C GLN A 155 12.05 28.80 15.78
N THR A 156 12.09 29.28 14.54
CA THR A 156 11.09 30.23 14.03
C THR A 156 9.82 29.55 13.52
N ASP A 157 9.96 28.39 12.86
CA ASP A 157 8.85 27.74 12.17
C ASP A 157 9.02 26.21 12.11
N LYS A 158 8.99 25.58 13.30
CA LYS A 158 9.01 24.12 13.46
C LYS A 158 7.89 23.45 12.66
N HIS A 159 6.69 24.05 12.62
CA HIS A 159 5.53 23.45 11.99
C HIS A 159 5.70 23.32 10.48
N SER A 160 6.12 24.38 9.79
CA SER A 160 6.38 24.34 8.34
C SER A 160 7.47 23.33 7.97
N LEU A 161 8.51 23.20 8.79
CA LEU A 161 9.55 22.17 8.60
C LEU A 161 8.99 20.75 8.73
N ILE A 162 8.13 20.52 9.72
CA ILE A 162 7.43 19.24 9.89
C ILE A 162 6.55 18.97 8.68
N ASP A 163 5.74 19.93 8.24
CA ASP A 163 4.84 19.79 7.10
C ASP A 163 5.60 19.45 5.82
N LYS A 164 6.65 20.23 5.49
CA LYS A 164 7.51 19.97 4.32
C LYS A 164 8.10 18.57 4.34
N ARG A 165 8.56 18.09 5.50
CA ARG A 165 9.20 16.77 5.65
C ARG A 165 8.20 15.63 5.66
N ALA A 166 7.02 15.84 6.21
CA ALA A 166 5.94 14.85 6.23
C ALA A 166 5.22 14.74 4.87
N ASN A 167 5.27 15.78 4.04
CA ASN A 167 4.45 15.92 2.83
C ASN A 167 4.42 14.68 1.95
N SER A 168 5.57 14.12 1.57
CA SER A 168 5.63 12.92 0.72
C SER A 168 4.90 11.71 1.29
N LYS A 169 4.95 11.51 2.61
CA LYS A 169 4.25 10.42 3.30
C LYS A 169 2.76 10.70 3.41
N ILE A 170 2.39 11.95 3.69
CA ILE A 170 1.00 12.39 3.75
C ILE A 170 0.34 12.25 2.37
N GLU A 171 0.97 12.73 1.30
CA GLU A 171 0.47 12.59 -0.08
C GLU A 171 0.23 11.12 -0.45
N LYS A 172 1.15 10.22 -0.08
CA LYS A 172 0.97 8.77 -0.29
C LYS A 172 -0.22 8.22 0.50
N LEU A 173 -0.41 8.67 1.74
CA LEU A 173 -1.54 8.28 2.60
C LEU A 173 -2.88 8.77 2.02
N GLU A 174 -2.93 10.04 1.60
CA GLU A 174 -4.10 10.68 0.98
C GLU A 174 -4.46 10.01 -0.35
N TYR A 175 -3.45 9.74 -1.19
CA TYR A 175 -3.63 9.01 -2.43
C TYR A 175 -4.24 7.63 -2.18
N THR A 176 -3.69 6.89 -1.21
CA THR A 176 -4.22 5.57 -0.81
C THR A 176 -5.68 5.68 -0.39
N ARG A 177 -6.01 6.67 0.44
CA ARG A 177 -7.40 6.91 0.88
C ARG A 177 -8.32 7.21 -0.29
N LYS A 178 -7.91 8.07 -1.22
CA LYS A 178 -8.68 8.44 -2.40
C LYS A 178 -9.00 7.23 -3.28
N ILE A 179 -8.02 6.36 -3.54
CA ILE A 179 -8.25 5.13 -4.32
C ILE A 179 -9.28 4.24 -3.61
N ILE A 180 -9.13 4.00 -2.31
CA ILE A 180 -10.10 3.22 -1.52
C ILE A 180 -11.50 3.84 -1.56
N GLU A 181 -11.61 5.16 -1.47
CA GLU A 181 -12.89 5.88 -1.57
C GLU A 181 -13.54 5.71 -2.94
N ASN A 182 -12.75 5.66 -4.01
CA ASN A 182 -13.23 5.39 -5.37
C ASN A 182 -13.64 3.92 -5.55
N SER A 183 -13.00 2.99 -4.83
CA SER A 183 -13.30 1.56 -4.86
C SER A 183 -14.40 1.12 -3.88
N ARG A 184 -15.17 2.05 -3.30
CA ARG A 184 -16.22 1.77 -2.29
C ARG A 184 -17.21 0.68 -2.72
N ASN A 185 -17.60 0.65 -3.99
CA ASN A 185 -18.54 -0.36 -4.50
C ASN A 185 -17.92 -1.77 -4.49
N LEU A 186 -16.66 -1.90 -4.93
CA LEU A 186 -15.92 -3.16 -4.90
C LEU A 186 -15.69 -3.63 -3.46
N ILE A 187 -15.32 -2.71 -2.57
CA ILE A 187 -15.16 -3.00 -1.14
C ILE A 187 -16.48 -3.48 -0.55
N SER A 188 -17.59 -2.80 -0.83
CA SER A 188 -18.91 -3.20 -0.34
C SER A 188 -19.31 -4.59 -0.82
N GLY A 189 -19.05 -4.91 -2.10
CA GLY A 189 -19.23 -6.25 -2.66
C GLY A 189 -18.40 -7.30 -1.93
N ALA A 190 -17.09 -7.04 -1.77
CA ALA A 190 -16.16 -7.93 -1.07
C ALA A 190 -16.51 -8.16 0.40
N ILE A 191 -17.00 -7.13 1.10
CA ILE A 191 -17.56 -7.29 2.45
C ILE A 191 -18.74 -8.24 2.41
N GLY A 192 -19.69 -8.02 1.50
CA GLY A 192 -20.91 -8.82 1.41
C GLY A 192 -20.61 -10.29 1.14
N GLU A 193 -19.87 -10.57 0.07
CA GLU A 193 -19.52 -11.95 -0.33
C GLU A 193 -18.72 -12.66 0.77
N ASN A 194 -17.78 -11.97 1.42
CA ASN A 194 -17.02 -12.54 2.53
C ASN A 194 -17.91 -12.87 3.76
N LEU A 195 -18.93 -12.06 4.04
CA LEU A 195 -19.89 -12.35 5.11
C LEU A 195 -20.72 -13.61 4.80
N VAL A 196 -21.15 -13.78 3.55
CA VAL A 196 -21.86 -14.99 3.10
C VAL A 196 -20.97 -16.22 3.24
N VAL A 197 -19.71 -16.16 2.80
CA VAL A 197 -18.74 -17.27 2.97
C VAL A 197 -18.57 -17.62 4.45
N LYS A 198 -18.42 -16.62 5.33
CA LYS A 198 -18.29 -16.83 6.78
C LYS A 198 -19.53 -17.47 7.39
N GLU A 199 -20.71 -17.10 6.93
CA GLU A 199 -21.96 -17.67 7.41
C GLU A 199 -22.11 -19.13 6.97
N ILE A 200 -21.89 -19.41 5.68
CA ILE A 200 -21.96 -20.78 5.12
C ILE A 200 -20.91 -21.70 5.74
N LYS A 201 -19.72 -21.17 6.08
CA LYS A 201 -18.65 -21.92 6.75
C LYS A 201 -19.13 -22.56 8.06
N LYS A 202 -20.16 -22.01 8.72
CA LYS A 202 -20.75 -22.59 9.95
C LYS A 202 -21.52 -23.91 9.72
N LEU A 203 -21.85 -24.26 8.48
CA LEU A 203 -22.53 -25.52 8.14
C LEU A 203 -21.57 -26.73 8.29
N SER A 204 -22.12 -27.95 8.24
CA SER A 204 -21.33 -29.19 8.25
C SER A 204 -20.54 -29.35 6.94
N ASP A 205 -19.63 -30.33 6.90
CA ASP A 205 -18.84 -30.71 5.74
C ASP A 205 -19.62 -31.43 4.62
N ASP A 206 -20.89 -31.76 4.87
CA ASP A 206 -21.90 -32.15 3.86
C ASP A 206 -22.27 -30.99 2.90
N TYR A 207 -21.78 -29.79 3.16
CA TYR A 207 -21.97 -28.61 2.33
C TYR A 207 -20.66 -28.21 1.66
N ILE A 208 -20.75 -27.92 0.36
CA ILE A 208 -19.62 -27.48 -0.45
C ILE A 208 -19.96 -26.16 -1.11
N LEU A 209 -19.18 -25.13 -0.82
CA LEU A 209 -19.29 -23.81 -1.44
C LEU A 209 -18.22 -23.63 -2.50
N ILE A 210 -18.61 -23.25 -3.71
CA ILE A 210 -17.71 -22.84 -4.79
C ILE A 210 -17.92 -21.34 -5.04
N ASN A 211 -16.89 -20.54 -4.80
CA ASN A 211 -16.93 -19.09 -5.02
C ASN A 211 -16.49 -18.74 -6.45
N ASP A 212 -17.06 -17.66 -7.01
CA ASP A 212 -16.73 -17.17 -8.35
C ASP A 212 -16.86 -18.27 -9.42
N PHE A 213 -17.96 -19.02 -9.37
CA PHE A 213 -18.20 -20.15 -10.25
C PHE A 213 -18.57 -19.66 -11.66
N LYS A 214 -17.84 -20.15 -12.67
CA LYS A 214 -18.00 -19.74 -14.08
C LYS A 214 -18.38 -20.93 -14.94
N LEU A 215 -19.38 -20.74 -15.79
CA LEU A 215 -19.75 -21.70 -16.82
C LEU A 215 -19.65 -21.07 -18.20
N TYR A 216 -19.08 -21.80 -19.14
CA TYR A 216 -18.90 -21.38 -20.53
C TYR A 216 -19.63 -22.32 -21.47
N PHE A 217 -20.20 -21.77 -22.55
CA PHE A 217 -20.99 -22.51 -23.54
C PHE A 217 -20.48 -22.21 -24.95
N TYR A 218 -20.12 -23.27 -25.66
CA TYR A 218 -19.70 -23.24 -27.06
C TYR A 218 -20.41 -24.38 -27.81
N PRO A 219 -21.46 -24.08 -28.59
CA PRO A 219 -22.02 -22.77 -28.91
C PRO A 219 -22.81 -22.15 -27.74
N ALA A 220 -23.07 -20.84 -27.84
CA ALA A 220 -23.91 -20.12 -26.88
C ALA A 220 -25.33 -20.69 -26.82
N ILE A 221 -25.91 -20.81 -25.63
CA ILE A 221 -27.30 -21.26 -25.44
C ILE A 221 -28.27 -20.07 -25.55
N PHE A 222 -29.45 -20.28 -26.15
CA PHE A 222 -30.44 -19.21 -26.27
C PHE A 222 -31.40 -19.19 -25.08
N TYR A 223 -31.48 -18.07 -24.38
CA TYR A 223 -32.38 -17.85 -23.25
C TYR A 223 -33.58 -17.00 -23.67
N LYS A 224 -34.69 -17.68 -23.97
CA LYS A 224 -35.91 -17.08 -24.52
C LYS A 224 -36.51 -16.01 -23.61
N LYS A 225 -36.49 -16.18 -22.28
CA LYS A 225 -37.13 -15.25 -21.33
C LYS A 225 -36.57 -13.83 -21.41
N GLN A 226 -35.25 -13.70 -21.66
CA GLN A 226 -34.57 -12.41 -21.80
C GLN A 226 -34.19 -12.09 -23.26
N ASN A 227 -34.58 -12.95 -24.22
CA ASN A 227 -34.21 -12.85 -25.63
C ASN A 227 -32.69 -12.66 -25.87
N GLN A 228 -31.86 -13.46 -25.18
CA GLN A 228 -30.40 -13.31 -25.18
C GLN A 228 -29.68 -14.64 -25.43
N LYS A 229 -28.49 -14.57 -26.03
CA LYS A 229 -27.56 -15.72 -26.12
C LYS A 229 -26.60 -15.69 -24.93
N ILE A 230 -26.50 -16.80 -24.21
CA ILE A 230 -25.61 -16.98 -23.06
C ILE A 230 -24.36 -17.72 -23.54
N ARG A 231 -23.23 -17.00 -23.60
CA ARG A 231 -21.90 -17.59 -23.81
C ARG A 231 -21.25 -18.02 -22.50
N PHE A 232 -21.50 -17.28 -21.43
CA PHE A 232 -21.03 -17.65 -20.10
C PHE A 232 -21.94 -17.06 -19.02
N VAL A 233 -21.91 -17.66 -17.84
CA VAL A 233 -22.47 -17.10 -16.60
C VAL A 233 -21.43 -17.13 -15.50
N GLN A 234 -21.56 -16.20 -14.57
CA GLN A 234 -20.79 -16.18 -13.33
C GLN A 234 -21.78 -16.18 -12.17
N ILE A 235 -21.48 -16.95 -11.15
CA ILE A 235 -22.27 -17.11 -9.93
C ILE A 235 -21.37 -16.79 -8.76
N ASP A 236 -21.76 -15.83 -7.91
CA ASP A 236 -20.97 -15.41 -6.74
C ASP A 236 -20.61 -16.62 -5.87
N HIS A 237 -21.63 -17.42 -5.55
CA HIS A 237 -21.54 -18.56 -4.65
C HIS A 237 -22.44 -19.70 -5.15
N LEU A 238 -21.84 -20.85 -5.48
CA LEU A 238 -22.57 -22.07 -5.77
C LEU A 238 -22.44 -23.04 -4.58
N LEU A 239 -23.53 -23.27 -3.86
CA LEU A 239 -23.55 -24.16 -2.70
C LEU A 239 -24.19 -25.50 -3.06
N ILE A 240 -23.46 -26.59 -2.87
CA ILE A 240 -23.91 -27.95 -3.12
C ILE A 240 -24.19 -28.64 -1.79
N SER A 241 -25.32 -29.34 -1.71
CA SER A 241 -25.73 -30.16 -0.56
C SER A 241 -26.47 -31.41 -1.04
N LYS A 242 -26.76 -32.35 -0.12
CA LYS A 242 -27.62 -33.50 -0.42
C LYS A 242 -29.08 -33.11 -0.74
N ALA A 243 -29.51 -31.89 -0.41
CA ALA A 243 -30.84 -31.37 -0.74
C ALA A 243 -30.92 -30.72 -2.15
N GLY A 244 -29.79 -30.65 -2.86
CA GLY A 244 -29.65 -30.00 -4.17
C GLY A 244 -28.63 -28.86 -4.15
N ILE A 245 -28.70 -28.02 -5.17
CA ILE A 245 -27.77 -26.91 -5.42
C ILE A 245 -28.47 -25.57 -5.18
N PHE A 246 -27.81 -24.69 -4.45
CA PHE A 246 -28.22 -23.32 -4.21
C PHE A 246 -27.32 -22.38 -5.01
N ILE A 247 -27.96 -21.60 -5.88
CA ILE A 247 -27.32 -20.47 -6.56
C ILE A 247 -27.51 -19.29 -5.64
N ILE A 248 -26.40 -18.74 -5.13
CA ILE A 248 -26.41 -17.68 -4.15
C ILE A 248 -25.79 -16.43 -4.78
N GLU A 249 -26.60 -15.38 -4.89
CA GLU A 249 -26.18 -14.04 -5.32
C GLU A 249 -26.12 -13.12 -4.09
N THR A 250 -25.07 -12.34 -3.95
CA THR A 250 -24.86 -11.48 -2.77
C THR A 250 -25.11 -10.02 -3.09
N LYS A 251 -25.84 -9.33 -2.20
CA LYS A 251 -26.07 -7.88 -2.30
C LYS A 251 -25.88 -7.19 -0.96
N ASN A 252 -24.88 -6.32 -0.90
CA ASN A 252 -24.63 -5.43 0.23
C ASN A 252 -25.20 -4.03 -0.04
N TRP A 253 -26.52 -3.96 -0.24
CA TRP A 253 -27.22 -2.72 -0.57
C TRP A 253 -27.73 -1.98 0.66
N SER A 254 -27.69 -0.64 0.59
CA SER A 254 -28.36 0.23 1.55
C SER A 254 -29.88 0.20 1.35
N LYS A 255 -30.63 0.72 2.32
CA LYS A 255 -32.09 0.84 2.20
C LYS A 255 -32.53 1.70 1.01
N SER A 256 -31.78 2.76 0.69
CA SER A 256 -32.05 3.59 -0.49
C SER A 256 -31.79 2.86 -1.80
N SER A 257 -30.71 2.06 -1.87
CA SER A 257 -30.42 1.23 -3.05
C SER A 257 -31.48 0.15 -3.29
N VAL A 258 -31.96 -0.50 -2.23
CA VAL A 258 -33.04 -1.51 -2.33
C VAL A 258 -34.32 -0.91 -2.92
N ASN A 259 -34.63 0.35 -2.59
CA ASN A 259 -35.83 1.03 -3.07
C ASN A 259 -35.64 1.71 -4.45
N SER A 260 -34.44 1.61 -5.05
CA SER A 260 -34.15 2.25 -6.34
C SER A 260 -34.58 1.36 -7.50
N LEU A 261 -35.34 1.93 -8.44
CA LEU A 261 -35.77 1.25 -9.67
C LEU A 261 -34.67 1.24 -10.77
N ASN A 262 -33.56 1.95 -10.56
CA ASN A 262 -32.52 2.17 -11.58
C ASN A 262 -31.40 1.13 -11.55
N LEU A 263 -31.47 0.12 -10.68
CA LEU A 263 -30.44 -0.91 -10.56
C LEU A 263 -30.79 -2.12 -11.43
N ARG A 264 -29.75 -2.73 -12.05
CA ARG A 264 -29.88 -3.99 -12.76
C ARG A 264 -30.51 -5.05 -11.85
N SER A 265 -31.56 -5.72 -12.34
CA SER A 265 -32.35 -6.66 -11.54
C SER A 265 -31.52 -7.86 -11.09
N PRO A 266 -31.29 -8.04 -9.78
CA PRO A 266 -30.64 -9.24 -9.25
C PRO A 266 -31.47 -10.51 -9.53
N ILE A 267 -32.79 -10.37 -9.67
CA ILE A 267 -33.71 -11.45 -10.06
C ILE A 267 -33.37 -11.97 -11.45
N GLU A 268 -33.20 -11.06 -12.42
CA GLU A 268 -32.90 -11.46 -13.79
C GLU A 268 -31.52 -12.12 -13.91
N GLN A 269 -30.54 -11.63 -13.14
CA GLN A 269 -29.20 -12.21 -13.09
C GLN A 269 -29.23 -13.65 -12.58
N ILE A 270 -29.87 -13.89 -11.44
CA ILE A 270 -29.90 -15.23 -10.84
C ILE A 270 -30.74 -16.21 -11.67
N GLU A 271 -31.84 -15.76 -12.28
CA GLU A 271 -32.64 -16.60 -13.18
C GLU A 271 -31.86 -16.99 -14.45
N ARG A 272 -31.07 -16.05 -15.01
CA ARG A 272 -30.19 -16.33 -16.16
C ARG A 272 -29.13 -17.37 -15.79
N SER A 273 -28.51 -17.24 -14.62
CA SER A 273 -27.53 -18.20 -14.11
C SER A 273 -28.15 -19.57 -13.82
N ASN A 274 -29.37 -19.60 -13.29
CA ASN A 274 -30.13 -20.83 -13.07
C ASN A 274 -30.38 -21.59 -14.36
N PHE A 275 -30.89 -20.90 -15.38
CA PHE A 275 -31.16 -21.52 -16.68
C PHE A 275 -29.90 -22.13 -17.29
N ALA A 276 -28.78 -21.40 -17.23
CA ALA A 276 -27.50 -21.88 -17.73
C ALA A 276 -27.00 -23.11 -16.95
N LEU A 277 -27.04 -23.06 -15.62
CA LEU A 277 -26.61 -24.18 -14.77
C LEU A 277 -27.51 -25.40 -14.98
N TYR A 278 -28.83 -25.22 -15.07
CA TYR A 278 -29.77 -26.29 -15.38
C TYR A 278 -29.40 -27.00 -16.69
N LYS A 279 -29.17 -26.22 -17.75
CA LYS A 279 -28.80 -26.76 -19.07
C LYS A 279 -27.50 -27.56 -19.00
N TYR A 280 -26.49 -27.01 -18.33
CA TYR A 280 -25.21 -27.69 -18.12
C TYR A 280 -25.39 -29.02 -17.36
N ILE A 281 -26.09 -28.99 -16.22
CA ILE A 281 -26.28 -30.18 -15.38
C ILE A 281 -27.04 -31.26 -16.13
N SER A 282 -28.15 -30.92 -16.80
CA SER A 282 -28.96 -31.87 -17.56
C SER A 282 -28.20 -32.55 -18.70
N GLU A 283 -27.18 -31.90 -19.27
CA GLU A 283 -26.38 -32.46 -20.35
C GLU A 283 -25.16 -33.24 -19.86
N ASN A 284 -24.68 -32.96 -18.64
CA ASN A 284 -23.37 -33.42 -18.17
C ASN A 284 -23.43 -34.31 -16.92
N ILE A 285 -24.57 -34.39 -16.24
CA ILE A 285 -24.73 -35.15 -14.99
C ILE A 285 -26.01 -35.98 -15.05
N THR A 286 -25.84 -37.28 -15.25
CA THR A 286 -26.93 -38.25 -15.17
C THR A 286 -27.02 -38.84 -13.76
N LEU A 287 -28.21 -38.83 -13.15
CA LEU A 287 -28.46 -39.51 -11.87
C LEU A 287 -29.08 -40.90 -12.10
N ASN A 288 -29.17 -41.72 -11.04
CA ASN A 288 -29.77 -43.05 -11.12
C ASN A 288 -31.19 -43.00 -11.71
N ASN A 289 -31.50 -43.96 -12.58
CA ASN A 289 -32.82 -44.11 -13.18
C ASN A 289 -33.79 -44.67 -12.13
N HIS A 290 -34.84 -43.93 -11.85
CA HIS A 290 -36.00 -44.43 -11.13
C HIS A 290 -37.01 -44.99 -12.15
N HIS A 291 -37.90 -45.88 -11.71
CA HIS A 291 -38.94 -46.42 -12.59
C HIS A 291 -39.93 -45.35 -13.12
N TRP A 292 -39.91 -44.14 -12.55
CA TRP A 292 -40.69 -42.98 -13.01
C TRP A 292 -39.89 -42.03 -13.91
N GLY A 293 -38.62 -42.32 -14.17
CA GLY A 293 -37.72 -41.49 -14.98
C GLY A 293 -36.44 -41.08 -14.26
N GLU A 294 -35.69 -40.19 -14.88
CA GLU A 294 -34.41 -39.69 -14.36
C GLU A 294 -34.65 -38.70 -13.20
N GLN A 295 -33.97 -38.93 -12.08
CA GLN A 295 -34.02 -38.02 -10.93
C GLN A 295 -33.39 -36.67 -11.30
N LYS A 296 -34.11 -35.57 -11.06
CA LYS A 296 -33.61 -34.21 -11.29
C LYS A 296 -32.88 -33.66 -10.07
N ILE A 297 -31.81 -32.90 -10.31
CA ILE A 297 -31.10 -32.15 -9.27
C ILE A 297 -31.85 -30.83 -9.00
N PRO A 298 -32.36 -30.58 -7.78
CA PRO A 298 -33.04 -29.34 -7.47
C PRO A 298 -32.07 -28.15 -7.51
N LEU A 299 -32.46 -27.10 -8.24
CA LEU A 299 -31.77 -25.81 -8.23
C LEU A 299 -32.61 -24.77 -7.50
N ARG A 300 -32.00 -24.07 -6.56
CA ARG A 300 -32.68 -23.06 -5.72
C ARG A 300 -31.98 -21.71 -5.87
N ASN A 301 -32.75 -20.71 -6.27
CA ASN A 301 -32.25 -19.34 -6.41
C ASN A 301 -32.40 -18.59 -5.10
N LEU A 302 -31.29 -18.10 -4.59
CA LEU A 302 -31.23 -17.38 -3.33
C LEU A 302 -30.46 -16.07 -3.52
N ILE A 303 -31.09 -14.95 -3.22
CA ILE A 303 -30.40 -13.67 -3.07
C ILE A 303 -30.21 -13.42 -1.58
N VAL A 304 -28.96 -13.23 -1.18
CA VAL A 304 -28.60 -12.91 0.19
C VAL A 304 -28.32 -11.43 0.31
N MET A 305 -29.20 -10.76 1.04
CA MET A 305 -29.06 -9.36 1.40
C MET A 305 -28.34 -9.25 2.73
N ILE A 306 -27.28 -8.44 2.80
CA ILE A 306 -26.50 -8.31 4.03
C ILE A 306 -27.31 -7.60 5.13
N ASN A 307 -27.95 -6.49 4.79
CA ASN A 307 -28.57 -5.59 5.76
C ASN A 307 -30.08 -5.41 5.54
N ASN A 308 -30.49 -5.08 4.31
CA ASN A 308 -31.86 -4.70 3.99
C ASN A 308 -32.37 -5.57 2.84
N LYS A 309 -33.58 -6.12 2.94
CA LYS A 309 -34.24 -6.84 1.84
C LYS A 309 -35.55 -6.17 1.43
N PRO A 310 -35.96 -6.26 0.16
CA PRO A 310 -37.29 -5.84 -0.30
C PRO A 310 -38.42 -6.59 0.43
N LYS A 311 -39.64 -6.03 0.37
CA LYS A 311 -40.85 -6.67 0.95
C LYS A 311 -41.52 -7.63 -0.02
N GLU A 312 -41.23 -7.45 -1.30
CA GLU A 312 -41.80 -8.16 -2.43
C GLU A 312 -41.33 -9.63 -2.43
N ASN A 313 -42.25 -10.52 -2.82
CA ASN A 313 -41.95 -11.94 -3.00
C ASN A 313 -41.83 -12.26 -4.49
N PHE A 314 -40.89 -13.12 -4.84
CA PHE A 314 -40.61 -13.50 -6.23
C PHE A 314 -40.84 -15.00 -6.42
N LYS A 315 -41.56 -15.37 -7.48
CA LYS A 315 -42.09 -16.73 -7.70
C LYS A 315 -41.02 -17.84 -7.73
N HIS A 316 -39.80 -17.51 -8.14
CA HIS A 316 -38.71 -18.48 -8.36
C HIS A 316 -37.39 -18.08 -7.70
N VAL A 317 -37.40 -17.04 -6.86
CA VAL A 317 -36.22 -16.51 -6.20
C VAL A 317 -36.57 -16.18 -4.76
N SER A 318 -35.85 -16.79 -3.83
CA SER A 318 -35.96 -16.44 -2.41
C SER A 318 -34.99 -15.33 -2.08
N ILE A 319 -35.46 -14.32 -1.34
CA ILE A 319 -34.61 -13.24 -0.83
C ILE A 319 -34.52 -13.38 0.68
N LYS A 320 -33.31 -13.55 1.19
CA LYS A 320 -33.04 -13.77 2.61
C LYS A 320 -32.02 -12.78 3.12
N LEU A 321 -32.14 -12.43 4.39
CA LEU A 321 -31.07 -11.73 5.10
C LEU A 321 -29.94 -12.71 5.42
N LEU A 322 -28.72 -12.19 5.61
CA LEU A 322 -27.56 -13.01 6.00
C LEU A 322 -27.88 -13.91 7.21
N ARG A 323 -28.56 -13.38 8.23
CA ARG A 323 -28.95 -14.14 9.43
C ARG A 323 -29.96 -15.26 9.19
N GLU A 324 -30.67 -15.23 8.07
CA GLU A 324 -31.69 -16.23 7.70
C GLU A 324 -31.11 -17.30 6.76
N LEU A 325 -29.87 -17.12 6.29
CA LEU A 325 -29.26 -17.91 5.23
C LEU A 325 -29.18 -19.40 5.58
N ASN A 326 -28.54 -19.71 6.70
CA ASN A 326 -28.28 -21.09 7.10
C ASN A 326 -29.57 -21.84 7.46
N ASP A 327 -30.52 -21.17 8.11
CA ASP A 327 -31.83 -21.77 8.43
C ASP A 327 -32.61 -22.10 7.16
N TYR A 328 -32.58 -21.21 6.16
CA TYR A 328 -33.20 -21.46 4.87
C TYR A 328 -32.55 -22.62 4.12
N ILE A 329 -31.22 -22.73 4.14
CA ILE A 329 -30.50 -23.85 3.50
C ILE A 329 -30.86 -25.18 4.17
N LYS A 330 -30.93 -25.21 5.51
CA LYS A 330 -31.22 -26.42 6.31
C LYS A 330 -32.67 -26.87 6.25
N TYR A 331 -33.58 -26.00 5.82
CA TYR A 331 -35.01 -26.31 5.70
C TYR A 331 -35.29 -27.47 4.71
N PHE A 332 -34.42 -27.69 3.73
CA PHE A 332 -34.66 -28.66 2.67
C PHE A 332 -34.15 -30.06 3.01
N GLU A 333 -35.01 -31.06 2.80
CA GLU A 333 -34.68 -32.46 3.06
C GLU A 333 -33.60 -32.99 2.08
N PRO A 334 -32.64 -33.81 2.56
CA PRO A 334 -31.70 -34.52 1.71
C PRO A 334 -32.41 -35.50 0.77
N ILE A 335 -32.17 -35.39 -0.53
CA ILE A 335 -32.74 -36.29 -1.55
C ILE A 335 -31.67 -37.01 -2.40
N LEU A 336 -30.41 -36.61 -2.26
CA LEU A 336 -29.27 -37.18 -2.97
C LEU A 336 -28.51 -38.12 -2.02
N THR A 337 -28.14 -39.28 -2.55
CA THR A 337 -27.20 -40.20 -1.89
C THR A 337 -25.78 -39.61 -1.88
N ASP A 338 -24.89 -40.15 -1.04
CA ASP A 338 -23.49 -39.72 -0.97
C ASP A 338 -22.77 -39.90 -2.32
N GLU A 339 -23.06 -40.98 -3.05
CA GLU A 339 -22.50 -41.21 -4.39
C GLU A 339 -22.93 -40.14 -5.39
N GLN A 340 -24.24 -39.83 -5.43
CA GLN A 340 -24.77 -38.78 -6.31
C GLN A 340 -24.23 -37.40 -5.94
N PHE A 341 -24.16 -37.09 -4.65
CA PHE A 341 -23.58 -35.85 -4.14
C PHE A 341 -22.11 -35.71 -4.56
N ASN A 342 -21.31 -36.76 -4.40
CA ASN A 342 -19.91 -36.76 -4.82
C ASN A 342 -19.77 -36.64 -6.35
N LYS A 343 -20.63 -37.31 -7.12
CA LYS A 343 -20.65 -37.19 -8.59
C LYS A 343 -20.91 -35.75 -9.05
N ILE A 344 -21.91 -35.09 -8.47
CA ILE A 344 -22.24 -33.68 -8.75
C ILE A 344 -21.06 -32.78 -8.38
N THR A 345 -20.54 -32.97 -7.18
CA THR A 345 -19.41 -32.20 -6.64
C THR A 345 -18.19 -32.28 -7.56
N ASN A 346 -17.77 -33.49 -7.91
CA ASN A 346 -16.58 -33.71 -8.74
C ASN A 346 -16.73 -33.05 -10.11
N LYS A 347 -17.94 -33.08 -10.69
CA LYS A 347 -18.22 -32.48 -12.01
C LYS A 347 -18.26 -30.95 -11.99
N LEU A 348 -18.62 -30.34 -10.86
CA LEU A 348 -18.73 -28.88 -10.73
C LEU A 348 -17.44 -28.24 -10.19
N ILE A 349 -16.54 -29.01 -9.58
CA ILE A 349 -15.22 -28.52 -9.14
C ILE A 349 -14.17 -28.67 -10.25
N SER A 350 -14.29 -29.69 -11.11
CA SER A 350 -13.42 -29.93 -12.27
C SER A 350 -13.54 -28.83 -13.31
#